data_AF-A0A3Q1GFJ8-F1
#
_entry.id   AF-A0A3Q1GFJ8-F1
#
_cell.length_a   1.000
_cell.length_b   1.000
_cell.length_c   1.000
_cell.angle_alpha   90.00
_cell.angle_beta   90.00
_cell.angle_gamma   90.00
#
_symmetry.space_group_name_H-M   'P 1'
#
loop_
_entity.id
_entity.type
_entity.pdbx_description
1 polymer ?
#
loop_
_entity_poly.entity_id
_entity_poly.type
_entity_poly.pdbx_seq_one_letter_code
_entity_poly.pdbx_strand_id
1 'polypeptide(L)'
;YITLSLLFRTVPLLLLYLYYLISRFLTTGPCRRAAEVLASELEEYQLLPGRLDWLGNEHPRTYEDVVAANRHIAPDHLLQICKQIGPILDKEVPSCVPGVHSLLGSGRQSMLRTAKGTQPSPLLISHDVLFCPCSLCSENHMSFSI
;
A
#
# COMPACT_ATOMS: atom_id res chain seq x y z
N TYR A 1 -27.29 1.70 15.79
CA TYR A 1 -27.72 2.28 14.50
C TYR A 1 -27.12 3.65 14.22
N ILE A 2 -27.04 4.57 15.18
CA ILE A 2 -26.41 5.91 14.98
C ILE A 2 -24.88 5.85 14.85
N THR A 3 -24.23 4.79 15.34
CA THR A 3 -22.78 4.60 15.27
C THR A 3 -22.24 4.15 13.90
N LEU A 4 -23.02 3.42 13.09
CA LEU A 4 -22.58 3.03 11.75
C LEU A 4 -22.54 4.23 10.79
N SER A 5 -23.52 5.14 10.88
CA SER A 5 -23.61 6.31 10.00
C SER A 5 -22.47 7.32 10.16
N LEU A 6 -21.78 7.31 11.30
CA LEU A 6 -20.60 8.17 11.53
C LEU A 6 -19.29 7.50 11.09
N LEU A 7 -19.23 6.17 10.99
CA LEU A 7 -18.04 5.45 10.49
C LEU A 7 -17.81 5.73 8.99
N PHE A 8 -18.88 5.76 8.19
CA PHE A 8 -18.81 6.04 6.75
C PHE A 8 -18.17 7.38 6.39
N ARG A 9 -18.31 8.39 7.24
CA ARG A 9 -17.76 9.73 6.98
C ARG A 9 -16.28 9.88 7.37
N THR A 10 -15.67 8.85 7.94
CA THR A 10 -14.32 8.93 8.55
C THR A 10 -13.31 8.01 7.90
N VAL A 11 -13.74 7.02 7.12
CA VAL A 11 -12.80 6.20 6.34
C VAL A 11 -12.31 7.05 5.16
N PRO A 12 -11.01 7.38 5.10
CA PRO A 12 -10.51 8.16 3.98
C PRO A 12 -10.69 7.36 2.70
N LEU A 13 -11.15 8.01 1.62
CA LEU A 13 -11.37 7.37 0.32
C LEU A 13 -10.17 6.52 -0.14
N LEU A 14 -8.96 6.99 0.18
CA LEU A 14 -7.70 6.28 -0.08
C LEU A 14 -7.65 4.88 0.56
N LEU A 15 -8.18 4.70 1.77
CA LEU A 15 -8.20 3.41 2.46
C LEU A 15 -9.12 2.43 1.74
N LEU A 16 -10.28 2.88 1.27
CA LEU A 16 -11.21 2.06 0.48
C LEU A 16 -10.56 1.62 -0.84
N TYR A 17 -9.91 2.55 -1.54
CA TYR A 17 -9.17 2.22 -2.76
C TYR A 17 -8.04 1.23 -2.49
N LEU A 18 -7.32 1.38 -1.38
CA LEU A 18 -6.24 0.47 -1.02
C LEU A 18 -6.77 -0.95 -0.75
N TYR A 19 -7.86 -1.09 0.02
CA TYR A 19 -8.48 -2.39 0.26
C TYR A 19 -8.94 -3.06 -1.04
N TYR A 20 -9.59 -2.29 -1.93
CA TYR A 20 -9.99 -2.77 -3.24
C TYR A 20 -8.77 -3.26 -4.06
N LEU A 21 -7.69 -2.49 -4.10
CA LEU A 21 -6.47 -2.85 -4.84
C LEU A 21 -5.78 -4.09 -4.26
N ILE A 22 -5.73 -4.23 -2.93
CA ILE A 22 -5.20 -5.42 -2.27
C ILE A 22 -6.04 -6.64 -2.64
N SER A 23 -7.36 -6.55 -2.52
CA SER A 23 -8.27 -7.62 -2.91
C SER A 23 -8.05 -8.00 -4.38
N ARG A 24 -7.99 -7.01 -5.29
CA ARG A 24 -7.75 -7.22 -6.72
C ARG A 24 -6.42 -7.94 -6.98
N PHE A 25 -5.34 -7.54 -6.29
CA PHE A 25 -4.03 -8.18 -6.39
C PHE A 25 -4.05 -9.66 -5.97
N LEU A 26 -4.77 -9.97 -4.88
CA LEU A 26 -4.85 -11.35 -4.36
C LEU A 26 -5.64 -12.28 -5.28
N THR A 27 -6.61 -11.78 -6.07
CA THR A 27 -7.43 -12.62 -6.96
C THR A 27 -6.62 -13.40 -8.00
N THR A 28 -5.50 -12.84 -8.49
CA THR A 28 -4.60 -13.51 -9.45
C THR A 28 -3.44 -14.24 -8.80
N GLY A 29 -3.26 -14.10 -7.49
CA GLY A 29 -2.14 -14.67 -6.73
C GLY A 29 -2.41 -16.09 -6.20
N PRO A 30 -1.48 -16.62 -5.39
CA PRO A 30 -1.68 -17.89 -4.67
C PRO A 30 -2.73 -17.80 -3.56
N CYS A 31 -2.98 -16.58 -3.05
CA CYS A 31 -3.87 -16.32 -1.91
C CYS A 31 -5.34 -16.09 -2.32
N ARG A 32 -5.88 -16.89 -3.26
CA ARG A 32 -7.24 -16.68 -3.81
C ARG A 32 -8.33 -16.77 -2.76
N ARG A 33 -8.24 -17.73 -1.83
CA ARG A 33 -9.19 -17.88 -0.72
C ARG A 33 -9.24 -16.62 0.16
N ALA A 34 -8.09 -16.01 0.42
CA ALA A 34 -8.03 -14.75 1.16
C ALA A 34 -8.67 -13.60 0.37
N ALA A 35 -8.53 -13.60 -0.97
CA ALA A 35 -9.19 -12.63 -1.83
C ALA A 35 -10.72 -12.73 -1.76
N GLU A 36 -11.27 -13.95 -1.79
CA GLU A 36 -12.71 -14.22 -1.71
C GLU A 36 -13.30 -13.79 -0.35
N VAL A 37 -12.63 -14.15 0.75
CA VAL A 37 -13.02 -13.72 2.10
C VAL A 37 -12.96 -12.19 2.21
N LEU A 38 -11.84 -11.59 1.78
CA LEU A 38 -11.68 -10.14 1.82
C LEU A 38 -12.75 -9.44 0.97
N ALA A 39 -13.04 -9.92 -0.24
CA ALA A 39 -14.10 -9.33 -1.08
C ALA A 39 -15.47 -9.38 -0.38
N SER A 40 -15.79 -10.49 0.29
CA SER A 40 -17.03 -10.64 1.06
C SER A 40 -17.09 -9.67 2.25
N GLU A 41 -16.00 -9.53 3.01
CA GLU A 41 -15.90 -8.58 4.12
C GLU A 41 -16.02 -7.12 3.64
N LEU A 42 -15.46 -6.78 2.48
CA LEU A 42 -15.58 -5.45 1.91
C LEU A 42 -17.02 -5.09 1.56
N GLU A 43 -17.84 -6.05 1.12
CA GLU A 43 -19.27 -5.84 0.89
C GLU A 43 -20.04 -5.76 2.20
N GLU A 44 -19.81 -6.69 3.14
CA GLU A 44 -20.51 -6.76 4.43
C GLU A 44 -20.33 -5.47 5.23
N TYR A 45 -19.10 -4.96 5.27
CA TYR A 45 -18.77 -3.72 5.96
C TYR A 45 -18.94 -2.47 5.09
N GLN A 46 -19.41 -2.62 3.85
CA GLN A 46 -19.56 -1.56 2.84
C GLN A 46 -18.29 -0.70 2.71
N LEU A 47 -17.12 -1.35 2.68
CA LEU A 47 -15.80 -0.74 2.50
C LEU A 47 -15.42 -0.59 1.03
N LEU A 48 -16.42 -0.52 0.15
CA LEU A 48 -16.27 -0.28 -1.28
C LEU A 48 -16.71 1.15 -1.62
N PRO A 49 -16.06 1.82 -2.60
CA PRO A 49 -16.50 3.13 -3.03
C PRO A 49 -17.96 3.11 -3.51
N GLY A 50 -18.84 3.79 -2.78
CA GLY A 50 -20.25 3.95 -3.13
C GLY A 50 -20.44 4.66 -4.48
N ARG A 51 -21.60 4.49 -5.11
CA ARG A 51 -21.98 5.28 -6.29
C ARG A 51 -22.81 6.48 -5.84
N LEU A 52 -22.49 7.66 -6.36
CA LEU A 52 -23.36 8.82 -6.22
C LEU A 52 -24.42 8.82 -7.33
N ASP A 53 -25.67 9.05 -6.94
CA ASP A 53 -26.72 9.39 -7.90
C ASP A 53 -26.65 10.89 -8.29
N TRP A 54 -27.52 11.31 -9.21
CA TRP A 54 -27.59 12.71 -9.65
C TRP A 54 -28.09 13.68 -8.56
N LEU A 55 -28.66 13.17 -7.47
CA LEU A 55 -29.04 13.95 -6.28
C LEU A 55 -27.90 14.01 -5.24
N GLY A 56 -26.78 13.31 -5.49
CA GLY A 56 -25.64 13.23 -4.59
C GLY A 56 -25.81 12.22 -3.44
N ASN A 57 -26.79 11.32 -3.49
CA ASN A 57 -26.91 10.25 -2.50
C ASN A 57 -25.98 9.08 -2.83
N GLU A 58 -25.37 8.51 -1.80
CA GLU A 58 -24.52 7.33 -1.93
C GLU A 58 -25.35 6.04 -1.94
N HIS A 59 -25.03 5.17 -2.88
CA HIS A 59 -25.60 3.84 -3.03
C HIS A 59 -24.50 2.79 -2.86
N PRO A 60 -24.72 1.75 -2.03
CA PRO A 60 -23.76 0.67 -1.86
C PRO A 60 -23.54 -0.07 -3.20
N ARG A 61 -22.36 -0.65 -3.36
CA ARG A 61 -21.98 -1.43 -4.55
C ARG A 61 -21.50 -2.81 -4.14
N THR A 62 -21.77 -3.79 -4.99
CA THR A 62 -21.13 -5.10 -4.91
C THR A 62 -19.67 -4.99 -5.37
N TYR A 63 -18.85 -5.96 -4.99
CA TYR A 63 -17.47 -6.06 -5.41
C TYR A 63 -17.39 -6.23 -6.94
N GLU A 64 -18.26 -7.05 -7.52
CA GLU A 64 -18.34 -7.22 -8.98
C GLU A 64 -18.66 -5.92 -9.70
N ASP A 65 -19.55 -5.08 -9.16
CA ASP A 65 -19.86 -3.76 -9.73
C ASP A 65 -18.65 -2.84 -9.74
N VAL A 66 -17.85 -2.86 -8.66
CA VAL A 66 -16.62 -2.06 -8.58
C VAL A 66 -15.58 -2.58 -9.57
N VAL A 67 -15.42 -3.89 -9.71
CA VAL A 67 -14.53 -4.49 -10.73
C VAL A 67 -15.01 -4.15 -12.15
N ALA A 68 -16.32 -4.23 -12.40
CA ALA A 68 -16.90 -3.94 -13.69
C ALA A 68 -16.79 -2.45 -14.07
N ALA A 69 -16.84 -1.55 -13.10
CA ALA A 69 -16.61 -0.12 -13.30
C ALA A 69 -15.11 0.20 -13.52
N ASN A 70 -14.21 -0.56 -12.90
CA ASN A 70 -12.77 -0.32 -12.92
C ASN A 70 -12.00 -1.35 -13.76
N ARG A 71 -12.54 -1.73 -14.94
CA ARG A 71 -11.92 -2.73 -15.84
C ARG A 71 -10.50 -2.38 -16.31
N HIS A 72 -10.16 -1.10 -16.31
CA HIS A 72 -8.85 -0.58 -16.67
C HIS A 72 -7.78 -0.86 -15.60
N ILE A 73 -8.20 -1.21 -14.37
CA ILE A 73 -7.30 -1.55 -13.26
C ILE A 73 -6.96 -3.04 -13.33
N ALA A 74 -5.75 -3.32 -13.82
CA ALA A 74 -5.22 -4.67 -13.86
C ALA A 74 -4.94 -5.22 -12.44
N PRO A 75 -4.98 -6.55 -12.23
CA PRO A 75 -4.67 -7.13 -10.93
C PRO A 75 -3.26 -6.83 -10.39
N ASP A 76 -2.29 -6.59 -11.27
CA ASP A 76 -0.92 -6.22 -10.90
C ASP A 76 -0.73 -4.70 -10.72
N HIS A 77 -1.79 -3.90 -10.83
CA HIS A 77 -1.71 -2.43 -10.76
C HIS A 77 -1.07 -1.93 -9.46
N LEU A 78 -1.41 -2.53 -8.31
CA LEU A 78 -0.79 -2.20 -7.03
C LEU A 78 0.73 -2.42 -7.04
N LEU A 79 1.19 -3.52 -7.65
CA LEU A 79 2.60 -3.83 -7.79
C LEU A 79 3.31 -2.84 -8.73
N GLN A 80 2.64 -2.42 -9.81
CA GLN A 80 3.18 -1.40 -10.73
C GLN A 80 3.39 -0.06 -10.02
N ILE A 81 2.42 0.37 -9.20
CA ILE A 81 2.54 1.57 -8.37
C ILE A 81 3.76 1.45 -7.45
N CYS A 82 3.88 0.35 -6.71
CA CYS A 82 5.00 0.11 -5.81
C CYS A 82 6.37 0.17 -6.50
N LYS A 83 6.48 -0.32 -7.74
CA LYS A 83 7.70 -0.25 -8.56
C LYS A 83 8.02 1.17 -9.01
N GLN A 84 7.01 1.99 -9.30
CA GLN A 84 7.20 3.36 -9.78
C GLN A 84 7.59 4.33 -8.66
N ILE A 85 7.12 4.11 -7.43
CA ILE A 85 7.40 5.03 -6.31
C ILE A 85 8.91 5.12 -6.03
N GLY A 86 9.67 4.03 -6.14
CA GLY A 86 11.10 4.00 -5.81
C GLY A 86 11.91 5.03 -6.61
N PRO A 87 11.91 4.92 -7.95
CA PRO A 87 12.60 5.89 -8.82
C PRO A 87 12.09 7.33 -8.69
N ILE A 88 10.81 7.55 -8.38
CA ILE A 88 10.26 8.89 -8.15
C ILE A 88 10.82 9.47 -6.85
N LEU A 89 10.82 8.68 -5.78
CA LEU A 89 11.30 9.10 -4.47
C LEU A 89 12.81 9.37 -4.47
N ASP A 90 13.59 8.57 -5.19
CA ASP A 90 15.05 8.75 -5.30
C ASP A 90 15.46 10.08 -5.96
N LYS A 91 14.58 10.69 -6.77
CA LYS A 91 14.81 12.03 -7.35
C LYS A 91 14.69 13.14 -6.32
N GLU A 92 13.73 13.03 -5.40
CA GLU A 92 13.41 14.07 -4.41
C GLU A 92 14.24 13.89 -3.13
N VAL A 93 14.40 12.66 -2.67
CA VAL A 93 15.13 12.30 -1.44
C VAL A 93 16.00 11.08 -1.75
N PRO A 94 17.29 11.25 -2.08
CA PRO A 94 18.14 10.13 -2.51
C PRO A 94 18.28 9.08 -1.41
N SER A 95 18.28 7.81 -1.84
CA SER A 95 18.57 6.67 -0.97
C SER A 95 20.08 6.59 -0.67
N CYS A 96 20.46 5.86 0.38
CA CYS A 96 21.88 5.65 0.70
C CYS A 96 22.62 4.79 -0.33
N VAL A 97 21.90 3.93 -1.06
CA VAL A 97 22.47 2.99 -2.03
C VAL A 97 21.70 3.15 -3.34
N PRO A 98 22.34 3.70 -4.40
CA PRO A 98 21.68 3.91 -5.68
C PRO A 98 21.14 2.60 -6.27
N GLY A 99 19.90 2.62 -6.77
CA GLY A 99 19.29 1.50 -7.50
C GLY A 99 18.73 0.37 -6.63
N VAL A 100 18.88 0.43 -5.31
CA VAL A 100 18.22 -0.51 -4.39
C VAL A 100 16.94 0.12 -3.86
N HIS A 101 15.79 -0.42 -4.28
CA HIS A 101 14.49 -0.02 -3.77
C HIS A 101 13.81 -1.21 -3.09
N SER A 102 13.61 -1.10 -1.78
CA SER A 102 12.86 -2.09 -1.00
C SER A 102 11.62 -1.45 -0.41
N LEU A 103 10.45 -2.05 -0.65
CA LEU A 103 9.19 -1.65 -0.02
C LEU A 103 9.20 -1.87 1.50
N LEU A 104 10.06 -2.77 1.97
CA LEU A 104 10.22 -3.14 3.37
C LEU A 104 11.51 -2.58 3.97
N GLY A 105 12.18 -1.66 3.29
CA GLY A 105 13.37 -0.98 3.77
C GLY A 105 13.07 -0.10 4.99
N SER A 106 14.04 0.05 5.89
CA SER A 106 13.95 0.89 7.07
C SER A 106 14.83 2.14 6.94
N GLY A 107 14.58 3.14 7.80
CA GLY A 107 15.42 4.35 7.86
C GLY A 107 15.54 5.07 6.52
N ARG A 108 16.78 5.26 6.05
CA ARG A 108 17.10 5.94 4.77
C ARG A 108 16.84 5.08 3.52
N GLN A 109 16.57 3.78 3.68
CA GLN A 109 16.14 2.90 2.59
C GLN A 109 14.62 2.74 2.54
N SER A 110 13.88 3.33 3.49
CA SER A 110 12.42 3.30 3.49
C SER A 110 11.83 4.06 2.30
N MET A 111 10.73 3.54 1.78
CA MET A 111 9.88 4.21 0.79
C MET A 111 9.08 5.39 1.37
N LEU A 112 9.10 5.57 2.69
CA LEU A 112 8.44 6.66 3.41
C LEU A 112 9.46 7.64 4.02
N ARG A 113 10.71 7.63 3.56
CA ARG A 113 11.77 8.52 4.06
C ARG A 113 11.47 9.99 3.73
N THR A 114 11.88 10.89 4.62
CA THR A 114 11.72 12.34 4.46
C THR A 114 13.05 13.06 4.61
N ALA A 115 13.18 14.25 4.04
CA ALA A 115 14.40 15.05 4.08
C ALA A 115 14.85 15.44 5.51
N LYS A 116 13.92 15.49 6.47
CA LYS A 116 14.21 15.80 7.88
C LYS A 116 14.87 14.65 8.66
N GLY A 117 15.10 13.50 8.02
CA GLY A 117 15.69 12.34 8.66
C GLY A 117 14.67 11.59 9.52
N THR A 118 14.81 10.27 9.55
CA THR A 118 13.99 9.37 10.36
C THR A 118 14.13 9.78 11.83
N GLN A 119 13.05 10.29 12.44
CA GLN A 119 12.96 10.25 13.89
C GLN A 119 13.01 8.77 14.28
N PRO A 120 13.87 8.35 15.23
CA PRO A 120 13.88 6.97 15.68
C PRO A 120 12.51 6.66 16.29
N SER A 121 11.65 5.96 15.53
CA SER A 121 10.45 5.36 16.07
C SER A 121 10.89 4.25 17.03
N PRO A 122 10.49 4.26 18.32
CA PRO A 122 11.01 3.32 19.32
C PRO A 122 10.59 1.86 19.14
N LEU A 123 9.97 1.46 18.03
CA LEU A 123 9.32 0.15 17.92
C LEU A 123 9.81 -0.63 16.70
N LEU A 124 10.22 -1.86 17.02
CA LEU A 124 10.62 -2.98 16.17
C LEU A 124 12.09 -3.05 15.78
N ILE A 125 12.89 -3.47 16.77
CA ILE A 125 14.03 -4.36 16.52
C ILE A 125 13.44 -5.67 15.96
N SER A 126 13.27 -5.73 14.64
CA SER A 126 13.17 -7.01 13.94
C SER A 126 14.59 -7.49 13.71
N HIS A 127 14.94 -8.64 14.32
CA HIS A 127 16.27 -9.26 14.24
C HIS A 127 16.67 -9.72 12.81
N ASP A 128 15.82 -9.52 11.80
CA ASP A 128 16.01 -10.06 10.44
C ASP A 128 16.10 -8.99 9.34
N VAL A 129 16.07 -7.70 9.66
CA VAL A 129 16.37 -6.65 8.68
C VAL A 129 17.77 -6.15 8.99
N LEU A 130 18.72 -6.46 8.12
CA LEU A 130 20.09 -5.95 8.19
C LEU A 130 20.01 -4.43 8.35
N PHE A 131 20.13 -3.93 9.57
CA PHE A 131 20.43 -2.54 9.83
C PHE A 131 21.73 -2.31 9.08
N CYS A 132 21.68 -1.53 8.01
CA CYS A 132 22.88 -0.96 7.44
C CYS A 132 23.12 0.34 8.22
N PRO A 133 23.87 0.33 9.34
CA PRO A 133 24.24 1.57 9.98
C PRO A 133 25.01 2.36 8.93
N CYS A 134 24.53 3.56 8.64
CA CYS A 134 24.99 4.39 7.53
C CYS A 134 26.45 4.88 7.66
N SER A 135 27.27 4.28 8.52
CA SER A 135 28.73 4.43 8.57
C SER A 135 29.48 3.47 7.64
N LEU A 136 28.87 2.38 7.15
CA LEU A 136 29.53 1.39 6.26
C LEU A 136 29.34 1.66 4.75
N CYS A 137 28.43 2.54 4.35
CA CYS A 137 28.25 2.90 2.93
C CYS A 137 29.34 3.86 2.39
N SER A 138 30.39 4.14 3.17
CA SER A 138 31.52 4.97 2.73
C SER A 138 32.65 4.18 2.07
N GLU A 139 32.68 2.85 2.16
CA GLU A 139 33.83 2.06 1.68
C GLU A 139 33.39 0.81 0.91
N ASN A 140 33.43 0.93 -0.42
CA ASN A 140 33.76 -0.07 -1.45
C ASN A 140 33.83 -1.58 -1.08
N HIS A 141 32.81 -2.16 -0.45
CA HIS A 141 32.69 -3.64 -0.44
C HIS A 141 31.23 -4.08 -0.29
N MET A 142 30.58 -4.29 -1.43
CA MET A 142 29.28 -4.96 -1.51
C MET A 142 29.49 -6.47 -1.32
N SER A 143 29.10 -7.01 -0.18
CA SER A 143 28.80 -8.44 -0.04
C SER A 143 27.29 -8.58 0.13
N PHE A 144 26.61 -8.95 -0.96
CA PHE A 144 25.23 -9.42 -0.91
C PHE A 144 25.25 -10.92 -0.59
N SER A 145 24.53 -11.32 0.46
CA SER A 145 24.06 -12.69 0.60
C SER A 145 22.54 -12.69 0.43
N ILE A 146 22.09 -13.65 -0.38
CA ILE A 146 20.72 -13.93 -0.82
C ILE A 146 19.77 -14.10 0.35
#